data_AF-A0A7S2BWI2-F1
#
_entry.id   AF-A0A7S2BWI2-F1
#
_cell.length_a   1.000
_cell.length_b   1.000
_cell.length_c   1.000
_cell.angle_alpha   90.00
_cell.angle_beta   90.00
_cell.angle_gamma   90.00
#
_symmetry.space_group_name_H-M   'P 1'
#
loop_
_entity.id
_entity.type
_entity.pdbx_description
1 polymer ?
#
loop_
_entity_poly.entity_id
_entity_poly.type
_entity_poly.pdbx_seq_one_letter_code
_entity_poly.pdbx_strand_id
1 'polypeptide(L)'
;SKFVFHGDLTCCRRKHEGMKGCDKELLVIPMLGLWSQLCERCETNPNDPLAATKAKILENLDEVFPRNFDFRRPDGGSEKRMLFGDLTDRLAEASSSKLQ
;
A
#
# COMPACT_ATOMS: atom_id res chain seq x y z
N SER A 1 -7.14 -5.50 -12.57
CA SER A 1 -5.92 -5.01 -11.91
C SER A 1 -5.28 -6.16 -11.14
N LYS A 2 -3.95 -6.28 -11.13
CA LYS A 2 -3.20 -7.25 -10.30
C LYS A 2 -2.92 -6.74 -8.87
N PHE A 3 -2.99 -5.43 -8.64
CA PHE A 3 -2.66 -4.81 -7.36
C PHE A 3 -3.91 -4.39 -6.58
N VAL A 4 -3.88 -4.61 -5.26
CA VAL A 4 -5.03 -4.41 -4.35
C VAL A 4 -5.61 -3.00 -4.45
N PHE A 5 -4.75 -1.97 -4.43
CA PHE A 5 -5.18 -0.58 -4.41
C PHE A 5 -5.68 -0.03 -5.75
N HIS A 6 -5.42 -0.74 -6.84
CA HIS A 6 -5.97 -0.46 -8.17
C HIS A 6 -7.31 -1.17 -8.43
N GLY A 7 -7.78 -2.00 -7.49
CA GLY A 7 -9.09 -2.65 -7.57
C GLY A 7 -10.21 -1.81 -6.96
N ASP A 8 -11.43 -1.96 -7.49
CA ASP A 8 -12.62 -1.44 -6.83
C ASP A 8 -13.09 -2.38 -5.73
N LEU A 9 -12.88 -1.97 -4.48
CA LEU A 9 -13.43 -2.65 -3.31
C LEU A 9 -14.96 -2.52 -3.29
N THR A 10 -15.62 -3.28 -2.42
CA THR A 10 -17.09 -3.24 -2.31
C THR A 10 -17.61 -1.83 -1.99
N CYS A 11 -16.96 -1.09 -1.10
CA CYS A 11 -17.30 0.31 -0.82
C CYS A 11 -17.20 1.21 -2.06
N CYS A 12 -16.17 1.03 -2.91
CA CYS A 12 -15.98 1.80 -4.14
C CYS A 12 -17.08 1.53 -5.16
N ARG A 13 -17.45 0.26 -5.36
CA ARG A 13 -18.54 -0.15 -6.27
C ARG A 13 -19.90 0.40 -5.82
N ARG A 14 -20.08 0.58 -4.51
CA ARG A 14 -21.26 1.20 -3.90
C ARG A 14 -21.15 2.73 -3.76
N LYS A 15 -20.16 3.36 -4.42
CA LYS A 15 -19.93 4.80 -4.42
C LYS A 15 -19.80 5.42 -3.01
N HIS A 16 -19.32 4.63 -2.05
CA HIS A 16 -19.15 5.01 -0.65
C HIS A 16 -20.44 5.59 -0.01
N GLU A 17 -21.60 5.06 -0.40
CA GLU A 17 -22.90 5.46 0.17
C GLU A 17 -22.93 5.27 1.70
N GLY A 18 -23.22 6.35 2.43
CA GLY A 18 -23.24 6.35 3.89
C GLY A 18 -21.87 6.23 4.56
N MET A 19 -20.76 6.32 3.81
CA MET A 19 -19.41 6.17 4.34
C MET A 19 -18.64 7.50 4.30
N LYS A 20 -17.80 7.74 5.33
CA LYS A 20 -16.88 8.89 5.36
C LYS A 20 -15.54 8.61 4.66
N GLY A 21 -15.22 7.34 4.44
CA GLY A 21 -13.93 6.88 3.92
C GLY A 21 -14.04 5.60 3.10
N CYS A 22 -12.94 5.24 2.47
CA CYS A 22 -12.80 4.04 1.66
C CYS A 22 -12.10 2.94 2.47
N ASP A 23 -12.50 1.68 2.27
CA ASP A 23 -11.80 0.54 2.90
C ASP A 23 -10.31 0.48 2.49
N LYS A 24 -9.92 1.08 1.35
CA LYS A 24 -8.50 1.24 0.98
C LYS A 24 -7.72 2.03 2.04
N GLU A 25 -8.33 3.05 2.63
CA GLU A 25 -7.70 3.87 3.67
C GLU A 25 -7.44 3.04 4.94
N LEU A 26 -8.36 2.12 5.28
CA LEU A 26 -8.22 1.21 6.41
C LEU A 26 -7.15 0.13 6.18
N LEU A 27 -6.82 -0.18 4.91
CA LEU A 27 -5.80 -1.15 4.55
C LEU A 27 -4.36 -0.61 4.60
N VAL A 28 -4.17 0.71 4.71
CA VAL A 28 -2.81 1.31 4.69
C VAL A 28 -1.93 0.74 5.81
N ILE A 29 -2.38 0.81 7.06
CA ILE A 29 -1.59 0.36 8.22
C ILE A 29 -1.31 -1.16 8.17
N PRO A 30 -2.29 -2.05 7.94
CA PRO A 30 -2.02 -3.48 7.77
C PRO A 30 -1.02 -3.78 6.67
N MET A 31 -1.11 -3.12 5.51
CA MET A 31 -0.21 -3.35 4.38
C MET A 31 1.22 -2.88 4.66
N LEU A 32 1.40 -1.76 5.37
CA LEU A 32 2.71 -1.31 5.84
C LEU A 32 3.32 -2.31 6.85
N GLY A 33 2.52 -2.86 7.75
CA GLY A 33 2.96 -3.88 8.70
C GLY A 33 3.47 -5.15 8.00
N LEU A 34 2.70 -5.66 7.03
CA LEU A 34 3.10 -6.82 6.22
C LEU A 34 4.37 -6.54 5.42
N TRP A 35 4.50 -5.35 4.85
CA TRP A 35 5.69 -4.93 4.13
C TRP A 35 6.93 -4.91 5.03
N SER A 36 6.82 -4.31 6.22
CA SER A 36 7.89 -4.27 7.21
C SER A 36 8.33 -5.68 7.62
N GLN A 37 7.38 -6.56 7.91
CA GLN A 37 7.68 -7.95 8.30
C GLN A 37 8.36 -8.73 7.17
N LEU A 38 7.90 -8.54 5.92
CA LEU A 38 8.55 -9.16 4.76
C LEU A 38 9.98 -8.64 4.59
N CYS A 39 10.21 -7.34 4.79
CA CYS A 39 11.54 -6.76 4.70
C CYS A 39 12.51 -7.37 5.72
N GLU A 40 12.12 -7.36 7.00
CA GLU A 40 12.89 -7.92 8.11
C GLU A 40 13.15 -9.42 7.93
N ARG A 41 12.14 -10.17 7.49
CA ARG A 41 12.26 -11.61 7.23
C ARG A 41 13.29 -11.92 6.14
N CYS A 42 13.29 -11.16 5.05
CA CYS A 42 14.27 -11.35 3.97
C CYS A 42 15.67 -10.81 4.33
N GLU A 43 15.77 -9.83 5.23
CA GLU A 43 17.05 -9.33 5.74
C GLU A 43 17.73 -10.35 6.67
N THR A 44 16.94 -10.98 7.54
CA THR A 44 17.44 -11.99 8.50
C THR A 44 17.68 -13.36 7.87
N ASN A 45 17.00 -13.67 6.76
CA ASN A 45 17.20 -14.90 5.99
C ASN A 45 17.30 -14.61 4.48
N PRO A 46 18.51 -14.46 3.93
CA PRO A 46 18.72 -14.19 2.50
C PRO A 46 18.18 -15.27 1.55
N ASN A 47 18.00 -16.50 2.04
CA ASN A 47 17.45 -17.62 1.28
C ASN A 47 15.94 -17.81 1.52
N ASP A 48 15.24 -16.82 2.09
CA ASP A 48 13.81 -16.93 2.36
C ASP A 48 13.03 -17.12 1.04
N PRO A 49 12.08 -18.07 0.97
CA PRO A 49 11.26 -18.29 -0.22
C PRO A 49 10.51 -17.05 -0.73
N LEU A 50 10.27 -16.05 0.13
CA LEU A 50 9.61 -14.80 -0.22
C LEU A 50 10.56 -13.71 -0.75
N ALA A 51 11.88 -13.94 -0.80
CA ALA A 51 12.84 -12.97 -1.32
C ALA A 51 12.52 -12.54 -2.77
N ALA A 52 12.14 -13.50 -3.62
CA ALA A 52 11.71 -13.20 -4.99
C ALA A 52 10.41 -12.37 -5.04
N THR A 53 9.52 -12.54 -4.06
CA THR A 53 8.31 -11.71 -3.92
C THR A 53 8.65 -10.30 -3.47
N LYS A 54 9.56 -10.14 -2.50
CA LYS A 54 10.08 -8.82 -2.07
C LYS A 54 10.68 -8.06 -3.25
N ALA A 55 11.50 -8.72 -4.07
CA ALA A 55 12.10 -8.12 -5.26
C ALA A 55 11.03 -7.60 -6.26
N LYS A 56 10.03 -8.43 -6.57
CA LYS A 56 8.92 -8.02 -7.47
C LYS A 56 8.09 -6.86 -6.92
N ILE A 57 7.89 -6.79 -5.61
CA ILE A 57 7.21 -5.65 -4.97
C ILE A 57 8.05 -4.38 -5.12
N LEU A 58 9.37 -4.44 -4.89
CA LEU A 58 10.26 -3.29 -5.07
C LEU A 58 10.25 -2.77 -6.51
N GLU A 59 10.25 -3.65 -7.51
CA GLU A 59 10.15 -3.28 -8.93
C GLU A 59 8.85 -2.54 -9.28
N ASN A 60 7.80 -2.71 -8.47
CA ASN A 60 6.46 -2.17 -8.71
C ASN A 60 5.96 -1.37 -7.49
N LEU A 61 6.86 -0.75 -6.73
CA LEU A 61 6.55 -0.23 -5.39
C LEU A 61 5.40 0.80 -5.42
N ASP A 62 5.44 1.73 -6.36
CA ASP A 62 4.39 2.76 -6.53
C ASP A 62 3.03 2.17 -6.91
N GLU A 63 3.02 1.03 -7.60
CA GLU A 63 1.78 0.35 -7.99
C GLU A 63 1.19 -0.50 -6.86
N VAL A 64 2.06 -1.07 -6.02
CA VAL A 64 1.67 -1.85 -4.84
C VAL A 64 1.24 -0.92 -3.69
N PHE A 65 1.92 0.22 -3.54
CA PHE A 65 1.71 1.19 -2.48
C PHE A 65 1.48 2.61 -3.05
N PRO A 66 0.38 2.84 -3.79
CA PRO A 66 0.15 4.12 -4.45
C PRO A 66 0.01 5.26 -3.46
N ARG A 67 0.60 6.42 -3.78
CA ARG A 67 0.57 7.59 -2.88
C ARG A 67 -0.85 8.07 -2.60
N ASN A 68 -1.70 8.03 -3.63
CA ASN A 68 -3.06 8.56 -3.61
C ASN A 68 -4.02 7.67 -4.42
N PHE A 69 -5.32 7.87 -4.25
CA PHE A 69 -6.37 7.27 -5.08
C PHE A 69 -7.50 8.26 -5.33
N ASP A 70 -8.33 7.97 -6.34
CA ASP A 70 -9.54 8.74 -6.62
C ASP A 70 -10.71 8.19 -5.78
N PHE A 71 -11.16 8.99 -4.82
CA PHE A 71 -12.34 8.71 -4.00
C PHE A 71 -13.60 9.24 -4.69
N ARG A 72 -14.48 8.33 -5.10
CA ARG A 72 -15.77 8.68 -5.73
C ARG A 72 -16.87 8.82 -4.69
N ARG A 73 -17.56 9.96 -4.68
CA ARG A 73 -18.70 10.27 -3.81
C ARG A 73 -20.02 9.81 -4.42
N PRO A 74 -21.09 9.65 -3.61
CA PRO A 74 -22.42 9.27 -4.11
C PRO A 74 -23.02 10.25 -5.12
N ASP A 75 -22.69 11.54 -4.99
CA ASP A 75 -23.13 12.63 -5.87
C ASP A 75 -22.45 12.64 -7.26
N GLY A 76 -21.55 11.68 -7.52
CA GLY A 76 -20.78 11.59 -8.76
C GLY A 76 -19.48 12.41 -8.76
N GLY A 77 -19.23 13.21 -7.72
CA GLY A 77 -17.96 13.92 -7.56
C GLY A 77 -16.82 12.95 -7.23
N SER A 78 -15.60 13.34 -7.58
CA SER A 78 -14.38 12.63 -7.19
C SER A 78 -13.37 13.57 -6.56
N GLU A 79 -12.62 13.09 -5.57
CA GLU A 79 -11.50 13.81 -4.98
C GLU A 79 -10.29 12.88 -4.83
N LYS A 80 -9.08 13.44 -4.94
CA LYS A 80 -7.86 12.70 -4.65
C LYS A 80 -7.66 12.64 -3.14
N ARG A 81 -7.50 11.43 -2.62
CA ARG A 81 -7.18 11.18 -1.21
C ARG A 81 -5.87 10.41 -1.08
N MET A 82 -5.18 10.64 0.02
CA MET A 82 -3.91 9.99 0.33
C MET A 82 -4.14 8.54 0.76
N LEU A 83 -3.28 7.64 0.31
CA LEU A 83 -3.10 6.30 0.87
C LEU A 83 -1.75 6.24 1.57
N PHE A 84 -0.69 5.90 0.83
CA PHE A 84 0.63 5.69 1.42
C PHE A 84 1.47 6.98 1.48
N GLY A 85 1.13 8.02 0.73
CA GLY A 85 1.88 9.29 0.75
C GLY A 85 3.38 9.10 0.48
N ASP A 86 4.22 9.43 1.45
CA ASP A 86 5.68 9.24 1.45
C ASP A 86 6.15 8.14 2.42
N LEU A 87 5.23 7.38 3.02
CA LEU A 87 5.53 6.43 4.09
C LEU A 87 6.45 5.29 3.62
N THR A 88 6.34 4.86 2.36
CA THR A 88 7.21 3.84 1.77
C THR A 88 8.64 4.32 1.61
N ASP A 89 8.82 5.59 1.25
CA ASP A 89 10.14 6.22 1.09
C ASP A 89 10.84 6.27 2.46
N ARG A 90 10.11 6.71 3.49
CA ARG A 90 10.58 6.80 4.88
C ARG A 90 10.95 5.44 5.49
N LEU A 91 10.22 4.38 5.13
CA LEU A 91 10.56 3.02 5.58
C LEU A 91 11.87 2.51 4.95
N ALA A 92 12.11 2.81 3.67
CA ALA A 92 13.35 2.43 3.00
C ALA A 92 14.58 3.16 3.59
N GLU A 93 14.43 4.44 3.93
CA GLU A 93 15.46 5.25 4.58
C GLU A 93 15.79 4.74 6.00
N ALA A 94 14.76 4.38 6.78
CA ALA A 94 14.93 3.86 8.14
C ALA A 94 15.65 2.50 8.16
N SER A 95 15.42 1.63 7.18
CA SER A 95 16.17 0.38 7.01
C SER A 95 17.64 0.61 6.62
N SER A 96 17.92 1.64 5.83
CA SER A 96 19.29 2.00 5.41
C SER A 96 20.11 2.64 6.53
N SER A 97 19.45 3.37 7.44
CA SER A 97 20.09 4.09 8.55
C SER A 97 20.50 3.18 9.71
N LYS A 98 19.99 1.94 9.78
CA LYS A 98 20.35 0.94 10.81
C LYS A 98 21.67 0.20 10.51
N LEU A 99 22.34 0.52 9.40
CA LEU A 99 23.63 -0.06 8.99
C LEU A 99 24.85 0.85 9.27
N GLN A 100 24.67 1.98 9.94
CA GLN A 100 25.75 2.85 10.45
C GLN A 100 25.85 2.74 11.98
#